data_AF-A0A3P6R760-F1
#
_entry.id   AF-A0A3P6R760-F1
#
_cell.length_a   1.000
_cell.length_b   1.000
_cell.length_c   1.000
_cell.angle_alpha   90.00
_cell.angle_beta   90.00
_cell.angle_gamma   90.00
#
_symmetry.space_group_name_H-M   'P 1'
#
loop_
_entity.id
_entity.type
_entity.pdbx_description
1 polymer ?
#
loop_
_entity_poly.entity_id
_entity_poly.type
_entity_poly.pdbx_seq_one_letter_code
_entity_poly.pdbx_strand_id
1 'polypeptide(L)'
;MYTGQKSLPLVTAFFKSFNVQNVDDERKRKKANLGTVLGVYLPTLQHIFGAVMFLRLAWVVGIMGVGQSFAMTFLTCISLSAVATNGVIESGGTYFMISRNLGPEFGTAVGILFYLANACACAMYIVAAVEVFLVRFNTLPVEQ
;
A
#
# COMPACT_ATOMS: atom_id res chain seq x y z
N MET A 1 26.27 35.18 -3.83
CA MET A 1 25.09 36.02 -3.52
C MET A 1 23.92 35.51 -4.37
N TYR A 2 23.23 34.45 -3.94
CA TYR A 2 21.99 33.96 -4.57
C TYR A 2 20.96 33.75 -3.45
N THR A 3 20.22 34.82 -3.21
CA THR A 3 18.77 34.91 -2.96
C THR A 3 18.04 33.68 -2.34
N GLY A 4 17.71 33.80 -1.05
CA GLY A 4 16.30 33.73 -0.59
C GLY A 4 15.55 32.41 -0.66
N GLN A 5 15.97 31.39 0.11
CA GLN A 5 15.11 30.25 0.44
C GLN A 5 14.11 30.66 1.53
N LYS A 6 13.00 31.31 1.15
CA LYS A 6 11.84 31.45 2.05
C LYS A 6 11.25 30.06 2.29
N SER A 7 11.13 29.67 3.55
CA SER A 7 10.55 28.40 3.98
C SER A 7 9.14 28.25 3.41
N LEU A 8 9.00 27.40 2.39
CA LEU A 8 7.68 27.00 1.92
C LEU A 8 6.99 26.21 3.05
N PRO A 9 5.76 26.55 3.44
CA PRO A 9 5.06 25.81 4.48
C PRO A 9 4.88 24.35 4.06
N LEU A 10 4.97 23.43 5.03
CA LEU A 10 4.83 21.97 4.84
C LEU A 10 3.61 21.64 3.96
N VAL A 11 2.51 22.36 4.15
CA VAL A 11 1.26 22.21 3.39
C VAL A 11 1.43 22.52 1.89
N THR A 12 2.23 23.53 1.51
CA THR A 12 2.50 23.85 0.10
C THR A 12 3.44 22.83 -0.54
N ALA A 13 4.41 22.30 0.21
CA ALA A 13 5.25 21.19 -0.25
C ALA A 13 4.43 19.89 -0.39
N PHE A 14 3.50 19.65 0.53
CA PHE A 14 2.54 18.54 0.49
C PHE A 14 1.65 18.64 -0.75
N PHE A 15 1.01 19.79 -1.01
CA PHE A 15 0.16 20.00 -2.19
C PHE A 15 0.94 19.88 -3.52
N LYS A 16 2.20 20.35 -3.54
CA LYS A 16 3.10 20.17 -4.68
C LYS A 16 3.45 18.69 -4.94
N SER A 17 3.43 17.84 -3.91
CA SER A 17 3.60 16.38 -4.03
C SER A 17 2.39 15.68 -4.64
N PHE A 18 1.18 16.28 -4.56
CA PHE A 18 -0.04 15.76 -5.20
C PHE A 18 -0.16 16.16 -6.68
N ASN A 19 0.42 17.30 -7.09
CA ASN A 19 0.29 17.80 -8.46
C ASN A 19 1.45 17.29 -9.34
N VAL A 20 1.42 16.02 -9.73
CA VAL A 20 2.23 15.51 -10.86
C VAL A 20 1.56 15.96 -12.15
N GLN A 21 1.89 17.19 -12.56
CA GLN A 21 1.79 17.59 -13.95
C GLN A 21 3.16 18.11 -14.37
N ASN A 22 4.03 17.17 -14.79
CA ASN A 22 5.22 17.53 -15.54
C ASN A 22 4.76 17.97 -16.93
N VAL A 23 4.60 19.27 -17.12
CA VAL A 23 4.74 19.89 -18.43
C VAL A 23 6.15 20.45 -18.42
N ASP A 24 7.08 19.73 -19.05
CA ASP A 24 8.19 20.21 -19.87
C ASP A 24 9.44 19.30 -19.85
N ASP A 25 9.93 19.08 -21.06
CA ASP A 25 11.26 18.58 -21.48
C ASP A 25 11.53 17.07 -21.65
N GLU A 26 11.32 16.63 -22.90
CA GLU A 26 12.26 15.94 -23.81
C GLU A 26 13.36 15.05 -23.20
N ARG A 27 13.33 13.77 -23.61
CA ARG A 27 14.44 12.79 -23.66
C ARG A 27 15.48 12.82 -22.53
N LYS A 28 15.17 12.08 -21.46
CA LYS A 28 16.12 11.14 -20.83
C LYS A 28 15.31 10.16 -19.99
N ARG A 29 15.63 8.87 -20.06
CA ARG A 29 15.15 7.84 -19.11
C ARG A 29 15.70 8.12 -17.70
N LYS A 30 15.37 9.28 -17.10
CA LYS A 30 15.56 9.54 -15.68
C LYS A 30 14.49 8.73 -14.98
N LYS A 31 14.90 7.88 -14.02
CA LYS A 31 14.02 7.22 -13.06
C LYS A 31 12.90 8.20 -12.69
N ALA A 32 11.66 7.84 -13.00
CA ALA A 32 10.52 8.64 -12.58
C ALA A 32 10.59 8.69 -11.04
N ASN A 33 11.00 9.83 -10.49
CA ASN A 33 10.98 10.07 -9.06
C ASN A 33 9.51 10.25 -8.68
N LEU A 34 8.82 9.13 -8.50
CA LEU A 34 7.49 9.14 -7.90
C LEU A 34 7.66 9.68 -6.47
N GLY A 35 7.02 10.82 -6.17
CA GLY A 35 7.01 11.37 -4.82
C GLY A 35 6.38 10.38 -3.82
N THR A 36 6.58 10.60 -2.52
CA THR A 36 6.07 9.70 -1.47
C THR A 36 4.55 9.50 -1.52
N VAL A 37 3.81 10.52 -1.95
CA VAL A 37 2.35 10.48 -2.05
C VAL A 37 1.91 9.58 -3.21
N LEU A 38 2.39 9.83 -4.42
CA LEU A 38 1.97 9.08 -5.61
C LEU A 38 2.65 7.71 -5.72
N GLY A 39 3.86 7.57 -5.19
CA GLY A 39 4.66 6.35 -5.28
C GLY A 39 4.41 5.34 -4.17
N VAL A 40 4.01 5.79 -2.98
CA VAL A 40 3.86 4.90 -1.81
C VAL A 40 2.48 5.04 -1.15
N TYR A 41 2.05 6.26 -0.85
CA TYR A 41 0.79 6.48 -0.12
C TYR A 41 -0.45 6.05 -0.91
N LEU A 42 -0.62 6.53 -2.14
CA LEU A 42 -1.78 6.18 -2.97
C LEU A 42 -1.84 4.68 -3.31
N PRO A 43 -0.73 4.02 -3.71
CA PRO A 43 -0.75 2.57 -3.94
C PRO A 43 -1.07 1.77 -2.67
N THR A 44 -0.55 2.19 -1.50
CA THR A 44 -0.79 1.50 -0.22
C THR A 44 -2.23 1.67 0.24
N LEU A 45 -2.78 2.88 0.13
CA LEU A 45 -4.19 3.13 0.42
C LEU A 45 -5.12 2.35 -0.52
N GLN A 46 -4.82 2.32 -1.82
CA GLN A 46 -5.61 1.55 -2.79
C GLN A 46 -5.61 0.05 -2.46
N HIS A 47 -4.49 -0.49 -1.99
CA HIS A 47 -4.39 -1.89 -1.59
C HIS A 47 -5.20 -2.19 -0.32
N ILE A 48 -5.20 -1.28 0.68
CA ILE A 48 -5.95 -1.45 1.93
C ILE A 48 -7.46 -1.20 1.74
N PHE A 49 -7.83 -0.14 1.01
CA PHE A 49 -9.23 0.21 0.70
C PHE A 49 -9.86 -0.67 -0.37
N GLY A 50 -9.11 -1.59 -0.98
CA GLY A 50 -9.63 -2.60 -1.88
C GLY A 50 -10.59 -3.58 -1.19
N ALA A 51 -10.70 -4.79 -1.73
CA ALA A 51 -11.74 -5.75 -1.35
C ALA A 51 -11.70 -6.24 0.13
N VAL A 52 -10.63 -6.01 0.90
CA VAL A 52 -10.55 -6.42 2.32
C VAL A 52 -11.48 -5.59 3.22
N MET A 53 -11.63 -4.29 2.95
CA MET A 53 -12.42 -3.36 3.77
C MET A 53 -13.91 -3.73 3.76
N PHE A 54 -14.41 -4.22 2.63
CA PHE A 54 -15.84 -4.51 2.45
C PHE A 54 -16.29 -5.90 2.93
N LEU A 55 -15.41 -6.91 2.97
CA LEU A 55 -15.84 -8.30 3.25
C LEU A 55 -15.40 -8.90 4.59
N ARG A 56 -14.35 -8.39 5.24
CA ARG A 56 -13.83 -9.02 6.46
C ARG A 56 -13.53 -8.09 7.62
N LEU A 57 -13.27 -6.81 7.37
CA LEU A 57 -12.88 -5.89 8.44
C LEU A 57 -13.98 -5.77 9.51
N ALA A 58 -15.26 -5.67 9.10
CA ALA A 58 -16.38 -5.58 10.02
C ALA A 58 -16.54 -6.84 10.91
N TRP A 59 -16.31 -8.03 10.34
CA TRP A 59 -16.40 -9.29 11.07
C TRP A 59 -15.22 -9.50 12.02
N VAL A 60 -13.99 -9.19 11.58
CA VAL A 60 -12.77 -9.29 12.41
C VAL A 60 -12.80 -8.29 13.56
N VAL A 61 -13.20 -7.04 13.31
CA VAL A 61 -13.37 -6.03 14.37
C VAL A 61 -14.50 -6.41 15.33
N GLY A 62 -15.55 -7.09 14.84
CA GLY A 62 -16.64 -7.61 15.68
C GLY A 62 -16.20 -8.70 16.67
N ILE A 63 -15.23 -9.55 16.30
CA ILE A 63 -14.73 -10.64 17.17
C ILE A 63 -13.59 -10.18 18.08
N MET A 64 -12.65 -9.39 17.57
CA MET A 64 -11.45 -8.98 18.30
C MET A 64 -11.58 -7.63 19.03
N GLY A 65 -12.62 -6.86 18.73
CA GLY A 65 -12.81 -5.50 19.26
C GLY A 65 -11.93 -4.44 18.59
N VAL A 66 -12.38 -3.19 18.67
CA VAL A 66 -11.72 -2.04 18.02
C VAL A 66 -10.34 -1.75 18.64
N GLY A 67 -10.19 -1.88 19.96
CA GLY A 67 -8.93 -1.54 20.64
C GLY A 67 -7.76 -2.46 20.29
N GLN A 68 -8.00 -3.78 20.22
CA GLN A 68 -6.96 -4.76 19.94
C GLN A 68 -6.54 -4.75 18.46
N SER A 69 -7.51 -4.62 17.54
CA SER A 69 -7.23 -4.53 16.10
C SER A 69 -6.42 -3.28 15.75
N PHE A 70 -6.69 -2.15 16.41
CA PHE A 70 -5.90 -0.93 16.25
C PHE A 70 -4.48 -1.10 16.78
N ALA A 71 -4.32 -1.63 18.00
CA ALA A 71 -2.99 -1.86 18.60
C ALA A 71 -2.10 -2.77 17.74
N MET A 72 -2.66 -3.86 17.20
CA MET A 72 -1.93 -4.80 16.34
C MET A 72 -1.47 -4.14 15.02
N THR A 73 -2.35 -3.34 14.41
CA THR A 73 -2.03 -2.61 13.18
C THR A 73 -0.92 -1.59 13.42
N PHE A 74 -0.98 -0.84 14.53
CA PHE A 74 0.06 0.12 14.90
C PHE A 74 1.42 -0.53 15.13
N LEU A 75 1.47 -1.64 15.88
CA LEU A 75 2.70 -2.38 16.11
C LEU A 75 3.30 -2.92 14.80
N THR A 76 2.46 -3.41 13.89
CA THR A 76 2.91 -3.91 12.57
C THR A 76 3.50 -2.78 11.73
N CYS A 77 2.84 -1.62 11.68
CA CYS A 77 3.34 -0.44 10.97
C CYS A 77 4.69 0.05 11.52
N ILE A 78 4.85 0.08 12.86
CA ILE A 78 6.10 0.49 13.50
C ILE A 78 7.23 -0.51 13.16
N SER A 79 6.95 -1.81 13.21
CA SER A 79 7.92 -2.85 12.85
C SER A 79 8.37 -2.73 11.37
N LEU A 80 7.42 -2.57 10.45
CA LEU A 80 7.73 -2.39 9.02
C LEU A 80 8.54 -1.13 8.75
N SER A 81 8.23 -0.03 9.44
CA SER A 81 8.99 1.22 9.37
C SER A 81 10.45 1.04 9.86
N ALA A 82 10.64 0.28 10.95
CA ALA A 82 11.97 -0.05 11.43
C ALA A 82 12.74 -0.86 10.38
N VAL A 83 12.15 -1.89 9.79
CA VAL A 83 12.81 -2.70 8.73
C VAL A 83 13.19 -1.84 7.52
N ALA A 84 12.33 -0.90 7.12
CA ALA A 84 12.59 0.01 6.01
C ALA A 84 13.71 1.03 6.29
N THR A 85 13.95 1.37 7.56
CA THR A 85 14.95 2.36 7.97
C THR A 85 16.34 1.75 8.21
N ASN A 86 16.43 0.44 8.43
CA ASN A 86 17.70 -0.25 8.75
C ASN A 86 18.59 -0.58 7.52
N GLY A 87 18.19 -0.20 6.30
CA GLY A 87 18.88 -0.58 5.06
C GLY A 87 19.30 0.57 4.17
N VAL A 88 20.40 0.38 3.44
CA VAL A 88 20.74 1.25 2.29
C VAL A 88 19.88 0.81 1.10
N ILE A 89 18.95 1.68 0.69
CA ILE A 89 18.02 1.40 -0.40
C ILE A 89 18.74 1.59 -1.75
N GLU A 90 19.45 0.55 -2.20
CA GLU A 90 19.75 0.42 -3.62
C GLU A 90 18.45 0.10 -4.37
N SER A 91 18.32 0.64 -5.59
CA SER A 91 17.06 0.61 -6.33
C SER A 91 16.53 -0.81 -6.55
N GLY A 92 15.43 -1.14 -5.88
CA GLY A 92 14.74 -2.42 -5.93
C GLY A 92 13.41 -2.37 -5.16
N GLY A 93 12.56 -3.37 -5.34
CA GLY A 93 11.28 -3.47 -4.63
C GLY A 93 11.42 -3.94 -3.18
N THR A 94 10.30 -4.18 -2.51
CA THR A 94 10.24 -4.53 -1.08
C THR A 94 11.03 -5.80 -0.72
N TYR A 95 11.01 -6.82 -1.59
CA TYR A 95 11.80 -8.05 -1.40
C TYR A 95 13.32 -7.79 -1.40
N PHE A 96 13.77 -6.90 -2.29
CA PHE A 96 15.18 -6.53 -2.39
C PHE A 96 15.66 -5.75 -1.17
N MET A 97 14.80 -4.89 -0.61
CA MET A 97 15.10 -4.19 0.65
C MET A 97 15.20 -5.16 1.84
N ILE A 98 14.27 -6.11 1.96
CA ILE A 98 14.24 -7.06 3.10
C ILE A 98 15.42 -8.05 3.04
N SER A 99 15.68 -8.64 1.89
CA SER A 99 16.76 -9.63 1.72
C SER A 99 18.15 -9.07 2.00
N ARG A 100 18.38 -7.76 1.80
CA ARG A 100 19.64 -7.11 2.13
C ARG A 100 19.78 -6.72 3.60
N ASN A 101 18.68 -6.42 4.27
CA ASN A 101 18.69 -5.98 5.68
C ASN A 101 18.65 -7.16 6.66
N LEU A 102 17.98 -8.26 6.32
CA LEU A 102 17.79 -9.43 7.20
C LEU A 102 18.58 -10.67 6.74
N GLY A 103 19.26 -10.59 5.58
CA GLY A 103 20.00 -11.71 4.99
C GLY A 103 19.17 -12.57 4.01
N PRO A 104 19.84 -13.38 3.17
CA PRO A 104 19.20 -14.12 2.07
C PRO A 104 18.23 -15.20 2.54
N GLU A 105 18.47 -15.80 3.72
CA GLU A 105 17.63 -16.87 4.29
C GLU A 105 16.26 -16.33 4.70
N PHE A 106 16.24 -15.26 5.51
CA PHE A 106 14.99 -14.59 5.91
C PHE A 106 14.32 -13.86 4.76
N GLY A 107 15.10 -13.25 3.87
CA GLY A 107 14.57 -12.58 2.67
C GLY A 107 13.75 -13.53 1.81
N THR A 108 14.30 -14.70 1.49
CA THR A 108 13.64 -15.69 0.63
C THR A 108 12.40 -16.30 1.30
N ALA A 109 12.48 -16.65 2.59
CA ALA A 109 11.35 -17.19 3.34
C ALA A 109 10.16 -16.20 3.40
N VAL A 110 10.44 -14.93 3.73
CA VAL A 110 9.41 -13.87 3.75
C VAL A 110 8.88 -13.57 2.35
N GLY A 111 9.73 -13.62 1.32
CA GLY A 111 9.33 -13.41 -0.07
C GLY A 111 8.37 -14.47 -0.61
N ILE A 112 8.64 -15.75 -0.36
CA ILE A 112 7.76 -16.86 -0.75
C ILE A 112 6.42 -16.75 -0.02
N LEU A 113 6.45 -16.45 1.28
CA LEU A 113 5.23 -16.23 2.07
C LEU A 113 4.40 -15.06 1.53
N PHE A 114 5.06 -13.94 1.19
CA PHE A 114 4.40 -12.76 0.64
C PHE A 114 3.79 -13.02 -0.75
N TYR A 115 4.46 -13.82 -1.59
CA TYR A 115 3.91 -14.24 -2.88
C TYR A 115 2.63 -15.08 -2.72
N LEU A 116 2.68 -16.11 -1.87
CA LEU A 116 1.52 -16.96 -1.58
C LEU A 116 0.38 -16.16 -0.94
N ALA A 117 0.68 -15.25 -0.01
CA ALA A 117 -0.32 -14.39 0.62
C ALA A 117 -1.06 -13.54 -0.41
N ASN A 118 -0.35 -12.92 -1.36
CA ASN A 118 -0.97 -12.13 -2.43
C ASN A 118 -1.78 -12.99 -3.40
N ALA A 119 -1.30 -14.20 -3.74
CA ALA A 119 -2.05 -15.13 -4.58
C ALA A 119 -3.38 -15.56 -3.93
N CYS A 120 -3.34 -15.90 -2.64
CA CYS A 120 -4.54 -16.22 -1.86
C CYS A 120 -5.46 -15.00 -1.70
N ALA A 121 -4.92 -13.79 -1.53
CA ALA A 121 -5.69 -12.56 -1.47
C ALA A 121 -6.42 -12.30 -2.81
N CYS A 122 -5.74 -12.47 -3.95
CA CYS A 122 -6.37 -12.38 -5.26
C CYS A 122 -7.52 -13.39 -5.43
N ALA A 123 -7.32 -14.65 -5.02
CA ALA A 123 -8.38 -15.66 -5.06
C ALA A 123 -9.58 -15.27 -4.18
N MET A 124 -9.31 -14.79 -2.96
CA MET A 124 -10.35 -14.29 -2.05
C MET A 124 -11.12 -13.11 -2.66
N TYR A 125 -10.44 -12.18 -3.34
CA TYR A 125 -11.10 -11.03 -3.99
C TYR A 125 -12.04 -11.45 -5.12
N ILE A 126 -11.67 -12.48 -5.90
CA ILE A 126 -12.54 -13.01 -6.96
C ILE A 126 -13.78 -13.67 -6.35
N VAL A 127 -13.60 -14.52 -5.32
CA VAL A 127 -14.71 -15.17 -4.62
C VAL A 127 -15.68 -14.15 -4.05
N ALA A 128 -15.16 -13.13 -3.39
CA ALA A 128 -15.94 -12.03 -2.86
C ALA A 128 -16.74 -11.28 -3.93
N ALA A 129 -16.14 -11.00 -5.09
CA ALA A 129 -16.83 -10.35 -6.20
C ALA A 129 -17.97 -11.22 -6.75
N VAL A 130 -17.75 -12.53 -6.87
CA VAL A 130 -18.79 -13.49 -7.29
C VAL A 130 -19.92 -13.57 -6.26
N GLU A 131 -19.61 -13.59 -4.96
CA GLU A 131 -20.61 -13.62 -3.90
C GLU A 131 -21.52 -12.39 -3.95
N VAL A 132 -20.93 -11.18 -4.03
CA VAL A 132 -21.70 -9.93 -4.13
C VAL A 132 -22.53 -9.90 -5.42
N PHE A 133 -21.97 -10.37 -6.54
CA PHE A 133 -22.68 -10.45 -7.81
C PHE A 133 -23.89 -11.39 -7.74
N LEU A 134 -23.70 -12.59 -7.18
CA LEU A 134 -24.75 -13.61 -7.09
C LEU A 134 -25.84 -13.20 -6.08
N VAL A 135 -25.47 -12.67 -4.92
CA VAL A 135 -26.42 -12.09 -3.96
C VAL A 135 -27.21 -10.98 -4.63
N ARG A 136 -26.56 -10.02 -5.30
CA ARG A 136 -27.30 -8.92 -5.92
C ARG A 136 -28.18 -9.37 -7.09
N PHE A 137 -27.73 -10.31 -7.91
CA PHE A 137 -28.49 -10.82 -9.05
C PHE A 137 -29.69 -11.69 -8.62
N ASN A 138 -29.53 -12.52 -7.60
CA ASN A 138 -30.60 -13.41 -7.10
C ASN A 138 -31.62 -12.68 -6.20
N THR A 139 -31.29 -11.49 -5.69
CA THR A 139 -32.17 -10.68 -4.83
C THR A 139 -32.90 -9.56 -5.60
N LEU A 140 -32.79 -9.50 -6.94
CA LEU A 140 -33.65 -8.63 -7.74
C LEU A 140 -35.01 -9.32 -7.93
N PRO A 141 -36.14 -8.74 -7.49
CA PRO A 141 -37.43 -9.22 -7.90
C PRO A 141 -37.52 -9.06 -9.42
N VAL A 142 -37.76 -10.14 -10.12
CA VAL A 142 -38.29 -10.08 -11.48
C VAL A 142 -39.65 -9.41 -11.31
N GLU A 143 -39.73 -8.11 -11.60
CA GLU A 143 -41.02 -7.42 -11.70
C GLU A 143 -41.78 -8.12 -12.84
N GLN A 144 -42.77 -8.91 -12.45
CA GLN A 144 -43.84 -9.46 -13.28
C GLN A 144 -45.14 -8.95 -12.66
#